data_AF-A0A530C0J1-F1
#
_entry.id   AF-A0A530C0J1-F1
#
_cell.length_a   1.000
_cell.length_b   1.000
_cell.length_c   1.000
_cell.angle_alpha   90.00
_cell.angle_beta   90.00
_cell.angle_gamma   90.00
#
_symmetry.space_group_name_H-M   'P 1'
#
loop_
_entity.id
_entity.type
_entity.pdbx_description
1 polymer ?
#
loop_
_entity_poly.entity_id
_entity_poly.type
_entity_poly.pdbx_seq_one_letter_code
_entity_poly.pdbx_strand_id
1 'polypeptide(L)'
;MRPLDLTVRLEWVVAAVVAIVFYKMTGVSWWLFALLILAPDLSMLGYLAGPRVGAVAYNALHIVVAPLVLALAGVLLAAPVTTAVALIWIAHIAIDRALGYGLKLPTGFQDTHLGRIGRAGS
;
A
#
# COMPACT_ATOMS: atom_id res chain seq x y z
N MET A 1 -13.80 -1.57 17.95
CA MET A 1 -13.22 -0.66 16.93
C MET A 1 -13.98 0.65 17.03
N ARG A 2 -13.31 1.80 17.02
CA ARG A 2 -14.05 3.08 17.11
C ARG A 2 -14.76 3.33 15.78
N PRO A 3 -15.92 3.99 15.75
CA PRO A 3 -16.66 4.26 14.50
C PRO A 3 -15.79 4.91 13.41
N LEU A 4 -14.89 5.82 13.80
CA LEU A 4 -13.94 6.46 12.89
C LEU A 4 -12.99 5.45 12.21
N ASP A 5 -12.51 4.44 12.95
CA ASP A 5 -11.60 3.42 12.40
C ASP A 5 -12.31 2.60 11.31
N LEU A 6 -13.62 2.35 11.46
CA LEU A 6 -14.42 1.65 10.45
C LEU A 6 -14.61 2.50 9.20
N THR A 7 -14.93 3.78 9.35
CA THR A 7 -15.06 4.71 8.21
C THR A 7 -13.77 4.77 7.40
N VAL A 8 -12.63 4.97 8.06
CA VAL A 8 -11.32 5.00 7.38
C VAL A 8 -11.05 3.69 6.64
N ARG A 9 -11.32 2.53 7.27
CA ARG A 9 -11.15 1.24 6.59
C ARG A 9 -12.02 1.11 5.34
N LEU A 10 -13.26 1.58 5.39
CA LEU A 10 -14.16 1.57 4.23
C LEU A 10 -13.66 2.47 3.10
N GLU A 11 -13.12 3.65 3.40
CA GLU A 11 -12.49 4.53 2.39
C GLU A 11 -11.36 3.78 1.66
N TRP A 12 -10.52 3.06 2.40
CA TRP A 12 -9.43 2.28 1.81
C TRP A 12 -9.90 1.04 1.04
N VAL A 13 -11.00 0.39 1.45
CA VAL A 13 -11.64 -0.67 0.65
C VAL A 13 -12.10 -0.10 -0.70
N VAL A 14 -12.76 1.05 -0.70
CA VAL A 14 -13.21 1.71 -1.93
C VAL A 14 -12.01 2.08 -2.81
N ALA A 15 -10.94 2.63 -2.24
CA ALA A 15 -9.72 2.95 -2.96
C ALA A 15 -9.08 1.69 -3.61
N ALA A 16 -9.04 0.56 -2.89
CA ALA A 16 -8.54 -0.70 -3.42
C ALA A 16 -9.39 -1.21 -4.60
N VAL A 17 -10.72 -1.19 -4.45
CA VAL A 17 -11.64 -1.59 -5.53
C VAL A 17 -11.47 -0.71 -6.76
N VAL A 18 -11.39 0.61 -6.58
CA VAL A 18 -11.18 1.56 -7.68
C VAL A 18 -9.85 1.29 -8.39
N ALA A 19 -8.76 1.07 -7.64
CA ALA A 19 -7.46 0.76 -8.23
C ALA A 19 -7.48 -0.54 -9.05
N ILE A 20 -8.15 -1.59 -8.54
CA ILE A 20 -8.29 -2.88 -9.22
C ILE A 20 -9.15 -2.75 -10.49
N VAL A 21 -10.24 -1.98 -10.44
CA VAL A 21 -11.09 -1.72 -11.62
C VAL A 21 -10.30 -0.98 -12.69
N PHE A 22 -9.58 0.09 -12.34
CA PHE A 22 -8.73 0.79 -13.31
C PHE A 22 -7.60 -0.10 -13.83
N TYR A 23 -7.02 -0.96 -12.99
CA TYR A 23 -6.00 -1.91 -13.43
C TYR A 23 -6.56 -2.83 -14.52
N LYS A 24 -7.76 -3.40 -14.32
CA LYS A 24 -8.45 -4.20 -15.34
C LYS A 24 -8.61 -3.45 -16.66
N MET A 25 -8.91 -2.14 -16.61
CA MET A 25 -9.07 -1.30 -17.80
C MET A 25 -7.75 -1.05 -18.56
N THR A 26 -6.58 -1.24 -17.94
CA THR A 26 -5.28 -1.14 -18.65
C THR A 26 -5.05 -2.28 -19.65
N GLY A 27 -5.78 -3.39 -19.53
CA GLY A 27 -5.60 -4.59 -20.36
C GLY A 27 -4.33 -5.40 -20.07
N VAL A 28 -3.54 -5.02 -19.05
CA VAL A 28 -2.31 -5.72 -18.67
C VAL A 28 -2.63 -7.06 -17.98
N SER A 29 -1.74 -8.04 -18.16
CA SER A 29 -1.89 -9.42 -17.65
C SER A 29 -1.99 -9.49 -16.13
N TRP A 30 -3.01 -10.17 -15.61
CA TRP A 30 -3.21 -10.45 -14.18
C TRP A 30 -2.05 -11.21 -13.52
N TRP A 31 -1.19 -11.88 -14.29
CA TRP A 31 0.06 -12.43 -13.74
C TRP A 31 0.99 -11.34 -13.20
N LEU A 32 1.04 -10.17 -13.85
CA LEU A 32 1.79 -9.02 -13.34
C LEU A 32 1.19 -8.53 -12.01
N PHE A 33 -0.16 -8.48 -11.93
CA PHE A 33 -0.85 -8.12 -10.69
C PHE A 33 -0.47 -9.08 -9.56
N ALA A 34 -0.65 -10.38 -9.78
CA ALA A 34 -0.38 -11.40 -8.78
C ALA A 34 1.08 -11.38 -8.31
N LEU A 35 2.03 -11.15 -9.23
CA LEU A 35 3.45 -11.08 -8.91
C LEU A 35 3.80 -9.82 -8.09
N LEU A 36 3.29 -8.67 -8.49
CA LEU A 36 3.72 -7.39 -7.92
C LEU A 36 2.90 -6.92 -6.72
N ILE A 37 1.72 -7.49 -6.47
CA ILE A 37 0.88 -7.04 -5.35
C ILE A 37 1.60 -7.19 -4.01
N LEU A 38 2.42 -8.23 -3.83
CA LEU A 38 3.21 -8.44 -2.60
C LEU A 38 4.63 -7.87 -2.66
N ALA A 39 5.04 -7.28 -3.78
CA ALA A 39 6.40 -6.77 -3.94
C ALA A 39 6.78 -5.65 -2.94
N PRO A 40 5.89 -4.70 -2.60
CA PRO A 40 6.21 -3.67 -1.61
C PRO A 40 6.54 -4.25 -0.23
N ASP A 41 5.95 -5.39 0.15
CA ASP A 41 6.17 -6.02 1.45
C ASP A 41 7.58 -6.57 1.63
N LEU A 42 8.32 -6.86 0.54
CA LEU A 42 9.73 -7.26 0.64
C LEU A 42 10.59 -6.20 1.35
N SER A 43 10.16 -4.93 1.37
CA SER A 43 10.79 -3.87 2.15
C SER A 43 10.84 -4.14 3.65
N MET A 44 9.98 -5.03 4.18
CA MET A 44 10.02 -5.45 5.59
C MET A 44 11.31 -6.18 5.96
N LEU A 45 12.03 -6.76 4.98
CA LEU A 45 13.35 -7.36 5.21
C LEU A 45 14.38 -6.32 5.71
N GLY A 46 14.14 -5.01 5.51
CA GLY A 46 14.94 -3.95 6.11
C GLY A 46 14.98 -4.00 7.65
N TYR A 47 13.99 -4.63 8.30
CA TYR A 47 14.00 -4.85 9.74
C TYR A 47 15.10 -5.81 10.22
N LEU A 48 15.70 -6.60 9.32
CA LEU A 48 16.89 -7.40 9.63
C LEU A 48 18.10 -6.53 9.98
N ALA A 49 18.15 -5.29 9.47
CA ALA A 49 19.15 -4.28 9.82
C ALA A 49 18.73 -3.39 11.00
N GLY A 50 17.61 -3.70 11.65
CA GLY A 50 17.10 -3.02 12.84
C GLY A 50 15.86 -2.12 12.59
N PRO A 51 15.18 -1.68 13.67
CA PRO A 51 13.86 -1.05 13.58
C PRO A 51 13.81 0.26 12.78
N ARG A 52 14.86 1.09 12.88
CA ARG A 52 14.93 2.37 12.16
C ARG A 52 15.07 2.17 10.65
N VAL A 53 15.99 1.31 10.23
CA VAL A 53 16.21 0.99 8.82
C VAL A 53 14.97 0.32 8.23
N GLY A 54 14.39 -0.64 8.97
CA GLY A 54 13.15 -1.30 8.59
C GLY A 54 11.99 -0.33 8.41
N ALA A 55 11.78 0.60 9.36
CA ALA A 55 10.71 1.59 9.25
C ALA A 55 10.89 2.52 8.04
N VAL A 56 12.12 2.98 7.76
CA VAL A 56 12.42 3.81 6.59
C VAL A 56 12.16 3.04 5.29
N ALA A 57 12.70 1.83 5.16
CA ALA A 57 12.54 0.99 3.97
C ALA A 57 11.06 0.66 3.72
N TYR A 58 10.34 0.24 4.76
CA TYR A 58 8.91 -0.06 4.66
C TYR A 58 8.11 1.19 4.26
N ASN A 59 8.31 2.32 4.95
CA ASN A 59 7.54 3.53 4.68
C ASN A 59 7.81 4.07 3.27
N ALA A 60 9.04 4.01 2.77
CA ALA A 60 9.36 4.42 1.41
C ALA A 60 8.51 3.69 0.36
N LEU A 61 8.17 2.41 0.61
CA LEU A 61 7.30 1.63 -0.28
C LEU A 61 5.82 1.63 0.11
N HIS A 62 5.42 2.27 1.21
CA HIS A 62 4.03 2.30 1.70
C HIS A 62 3.45 3.71 1.83
N ILE A 63 4.16 4.74 1.34
CA ILE A 63 3.59 6.07 1.10
C ILE A 63 2.81 6.07 -0.21
N VAL A 64 1.61 6.65 -0.20
CA VAL A 64 0.75 6.68 -1.39
C VAL A 64 1.24 7.67 -2.46
N VAL A 65 2.10 8.62 -2.08
CA VAL A 65 2.61 9.68 -2.97
C VAL A 65 3.36 9.09 -4.17
N ALA A 66 4.27 8.15 -3.93
CA ALA A 66 5.11 7.56 -4.98
C ALA A 66 4.28 6.88 -6.09
N PRO A 67 3.34 5.96 -5.79
CA PRO A 67 2.55 5.35 -6.84
C PRO A 67 1.51 6.30 -7.46
N LEU A 68 1.04 7.34 -6.76
CA LEU A 68 0.18 8.36 -7.40
C LEU A 68 0.95 9.18 -8.46
N VAL A 69 2.20 9.58 -8.16
CA VAL A 69 3.07 10.25 -9.13
C VAL A 69 3.36 9.32 -10.32
N LEU A 70 3.61 8.03 -10.06
CA LEU A 70 3.83 7.04 -11.11
C LEU A 70 2.58 6.81 -11.97
N ALA A 71 1.38 6.79 -11.37
CA ALA A 71 0.12 6.67 -12.09
C ALA A 71 -0.10 7.88 -13.01
N LEU A 72 0.14 9.09 -12.50
CA LEU A 72 0.05 10.32 -13.29
C LEU A 72 1.02 10.28 -14.48
N ALA A 73 2.28 9.91 -14.24
CA ALA A 73 3.27 9.78 -15.31
C ALA A 73 2.87 8.72 -16.34
N GLY A 74 2.37 7.56 -15.91
CA GLY A 74 1.90 6.50 -16.79
C GLY A 74 0.75 6.95 -17.70
N VAL A 75 -0.21 7.71 -17.16
CA VAL A 75 -1.31 8.29 -17.95
C VAL A 75 -0.81 9.34 -18.94
N LEU A 76 -0.01 10.31 -18.49
CA LEU A 76 0.48 11.40 -19.33
C LEU A 76 1.38 10.92 -20.48
N LEU A 77 2.13 9.83 -20.26
CA LEU A 77 3.02 9.23 -21.25
C LEU A 77 2.34 8.12 -22.08
N ALA A 78 1.03 7.89 -21.90
CA ALA A 78 0.29 6.80 -22.54
C ALA A 78 0.98 5.42 -22.37
N ALA A 79 1.54 5.16 -21.18
CA ALA A 79 2.31 3.97 -20.86
C ALA A 79 1.47 3.00 -20.00
N PRO A 80 0.71 2.06 -20.60
CA PRO A 80 -0.26 1.23 -19.89
C PRO A 80 0.39 0.33 -18.83
N VAL A 81 1.60 -0.18 -19.07
CA VAL A 81 2.34 -0.99 -18.09
C VAL A 81 2.74 -0.15 -16.88
N THR A 82 3.20 1.09 -17.08
CA THR A 82 3.55 2.01 -15.98
C THR A 82 2.32 2.33 -15.13
N THR A 83 1.19 2.64 -15.78
CA THR A 83 -0.09 2.87 -15.09
C THR A 83 -0.53 1.62 -14.33
N ALA A 84 -0.39 0.43 -14.92
CA ALA A 84 -0.74 -0.84 -14.28
C ALA A 84 0.11 -1.10 -13.03
N VAL A 85 1.43 -0.91 -13.09
CA VAL A 85 2.34 -1.05 -11.93
C VAL A 85 1.95 -0.08 -10.82
N ALA A 86 1.66 1.17 -11.17
CA ALA A 86 1.21 2.17 -10.20
C ALA A 86 -0.11 1.78 -9.52
N LEU A 87 -1.08 1.27 -10.28
CA LEU A 87 -2.38 0.83 -9.75
C LEU A 87 -2.26 -0.41 -8.86
N ILE A 88 -1.40 -1.37 -9.20
CA ILE A 88 -1.09 -2.51 -8.33
C ILE A 88 -0.53 -2.02 -6.99
N TRP A 89 0.40 -1.07 -7.03
CA TRP A 89 1.01 -0.51 -5.84
C TRP A 89 0.00 0.29 -4.97
N ILE A 90 -0.88 1.08 -5.59
CA ILE A 90 -1.99 1.74 -4.88
C ILE A 90 -2.90 0.69 -4.23
N ALA A 91 -3.26 -0.37 -4.96
CA ALA A 91 -4.11 -1.44 -4.45
C ALA A 91 -3.48 -2.13 -3.23
N HIS A 92 -2.17 -2.43 -3.27
CA HIS A 92 -1.44 -2.97 -2.12
C HIS A 92 -1.57 -2.06 -0.88
N ILE A 93 -1.20 -0.78 -1.00
CA ILE A 93 -1.27 0.17 0.11
C ILE A 93 -2.70 0.30 0.63
N ALA A 94 -3.70 0.36 -0.26
CA ALA A 94 -5.09 0.49 0.13
C ALA A 94 -5.61 -0.75 0.88
N ILE A 95 -5.26 -1.96 0.42
CA ILE A 95 -5.60 -3.21 1.12
C ILE A 95 -4.97 -3.22 2.52
N ASP A 96 -3.69 -2.84 2.62
CA ASP A 96 -2.99 -2.74 3.91
C ASP A 96 -3.72 -1.82 4.89
N ARG A 97 -4.11 -0.62 4.44
CA ARG A 97 -4.79 0.37 5.27
C ARG A 97 -6.21 -0.09 5.65
N ALA A 98 -6.92 -0.78 4.77
CA ALA A 98 -8.22 -1.39 5.05
C ALA A 98 -8.12 -2.51 6.12
N LEU A 99 -7.02 -3.27 6.12
CA LEU A 99 -6.73 -4.29 7.13
C LEU A 99 -6.23 -3.69 8.46
N GLY A 100 -5.82 -2.42 8.45
CA GLY A 100 -5.34 -1.66 9.61
C GLY A 100 -3.83 -1.63 9.75
N TYR A 101 -3.08 -2.06 8.73
CA TYR A 101 -1.66 -1.83 8.64
C TYR A 101 -1.42 -0.35 8.31
N GLY A 102 -0.51 0.29 9.05
CA GLY A 102 -0.13 1.70 8.88
C GLY A 102 1.35 1.85 8.51
N LEU A 103 1.77 3.07 8.16
CA LEU A 103 3.18 3.48 8.18
C LEU A 103 3.78 3.18 9.55
N LYS A 104 5.03 2.71 9.55
CA LYS A 104 5.75 2.19 10.70
C LYS A 104 6.46 3.28 11.48
N LEU A 105 6.43 3.17 12.79
CA LEU A 105 7.24 3.97 13.70
C LEU A 105 8.62 3.30 13.90
N PRO A 106 9.67 4.08 14.19
CA PRO A 106 11.02 3.55 14.39
C PRO A 106 11.18 2.74 15.68
N THR A 107 10.12 2.58 16.48
CA THR A 107 10.09 1.84 17.75
C THR A 107 9.90 0.34 17.56
N GLY A 108 9.32 -0.11 16.44
CA GLY A 108 9.13 -1.53 16.15
C GLY A 108 8.17 -1.79 14.99
N PHE A 109 8.20 -3.02 14.45
CA PHE A 109 7.36 -3.40 13.29
C PHE A 109 5.85 -3.36 13.57
N GLN A 110 5.44 -3.58 14.82
CA GLN A 110 4.02 -3.57 15.22
C GLN A 110 3.47 -2.15 15.44
N ASP A 111 4.34 -1.16 15.60
CA ASP A 111 3.93 0.20 15.94
C ASP A 111 3.71 1.01 14.66
N THR A 112 2.49 1.51 14.49
CA THR A 112 2.11 2.28 13.30
C THR A 112 1.44 3.58 13.67
N HIS A 113 1.35 4.52 12.72
CA HIS A 113 0.57 5.76 12.91
C HIS A 113 -0.94 5.53 13.14
N LEU A 114 -1.47 4.35 12.79
CA LEU A 114 -2.85 3.95 13.07
C LEU A 114 -3.01 3.29 14.45
N GLY A 115 -1.91 3.16 15.19
CA GLY A 115 -1.83 2.41 16.44
C GLY A 115 -1.05 1.10 16.30
N ARG A 116 -1.00 0.33 17.38
CA ARG A 116 -0.26 -0.93 17.43
C ARG A 116 -1.06 -2.07 16.81
N ILE A 117 -0.44 -2.80 15.88
CA ILE A 117 -1.04 -3.99 15.25
C ILE A 117 -1.35 -5.05 16.32
N GLY A 118 -2.53 -5.67 16.23
CA GLY A 118 -2.95 -6.74 17.14
C GLY A 118 -3.57 -6.29 18.46
N ARG A 119 -3.65 -4.98 18.73
CA ARG A 119 -4.51 -4.47 19.82
C ARG A 119 -5.92 -4.24 19.30
N ALA A 120 -6.84 -5.13 19.66
CA ALA A 120 -8.27 -4.80 19.71
C ALA A 120 -8.44 -3.67 20.72
N GLY A 121 -9.13 -2.59 20.32
CA GLY A 121 -9.17 -1.32 21.06
C GLY A 121 -9.34 -1.48 22.57
N SER A 122 -8.45 -0.82 23.30
CA SER A 122 -8.68 -0.40 24.69
C SER A 122 -9.68 0.75 24.72
#